data_AF-A0A857DDN4-F1
#
_entry.id   AF-A0A857DDN4-F1
#
_cell.length_a   1.000
_cell.length_b   1.000
_cell.length_c   1.000
_cell.angle_alpha   90.00
_cell.angle_beta   90.00
_cell.angle_gamma   90.00
#
_symmetry.space_group_name_H-M   'P 1'
#
loop_
_entity.id
_entity.type
_entity.pdbx_description
1 polymer ?
#
loop_
_entity_poly.entity_id
_entity_poly.type
_entity_poly.pdbx_seq_one_letter_code
_entity_poly.pdbx_strand_id
1 'polypeptide(L)'
;MKRLQCLYKPNKDENYPWALKHPKVNAPLALFKTRKDAMNWFLSLGYDCATWFQTDKKIWGGLLISEKEPTTGEFEYELNVDKFDGGLDYKETLKELCIHTEGLRNLNEAKKALEEVVDFKVLADHETYFPADEDLKIERKKSAKDEEIERLLSLLNESDADKELLQRKLELLQARQASEKQSKPEVVKEVKTVVEKSKPEIKLVKYEFINNLSEEEQIKSLALYAKKVEKLVAQLETKQETYAQDLEEIKVSLRFTLSKIRFLDKDFNGDADFKKLLKLVHNSLNNSIEKISELVVVNPELEAIPSKALYVRNCCGENLRFSELASYVVLDEYHVGFVELNEYKYAIFAQEAKKSSKFLVFDWPVQNNEVVTNVVVPVQETVIVEEEVEVEPKEETEEEKEEDLLEEATARRFNYWGIFLLAMGYGILITVIILQALNII
;
A
#
# COMPACT_ATOMS: atom_id res chain seq x y z
N MET A 1 8.20 -12.83 7.49
CA MET A 1 8.80 -12.65 6.14
C MET A 1 8.41 -13.81 5.25
N LYS A 2 8.15 -13.52 3.97
CA LYS A 2 7.82 -14.53 2.95
C LYS A 2 9.00 -15.46 2.70
N ARG A 3 8.73 -16.63 2.13
CA ARG A 3 9.75 -17.62 1.76
C ARG A 3 9.69 -17.93 0.29
N LEU A 4 10.85 -17.93 -0.35
CA LEU A 4 10.95 -18.26 -1.77
C LEU A 4 12.16 -19.15 -2.04
N GLN A 5 12.02 -20.00 -3.05
CA GLN A 5 13.10 -20.80 -3.60
C GLN A 5 13.23 -20.48 -5.09
N CYS A 6 14.44 -20.13 -5.54
CA CYS A 6 14.80 -20.06 -6.94
C CYS A 6 15.51 -21.37 -7.33
N LEU A 7 14.77 -22.25 -7.99
CA LEU A 7 15.16 -23.63 -8.27
C LEU A 7 15.55 -23.83 -9.73
N TYR A 8 16.60 -24.61 -9.99
CA TYR A 8 17.01 -24.97 -11.34
C TYR A 8 16.39 -26.31 -11.76
N LYS A 9 15.45 -26.27 -12.72
CA LYS A 9 14.62 -27.39 -13.19
C LYS A 9 14.58 -27.51 -14.72
N PRO A 10 15.72 -27.71 -15.40
CA PRO A 10 15.78 -27.83 -16.87
C PRO A 10 14.92 -28.99 -17.41
N ASN A 11 14.76 -30.07 -16.64
CA ASN A 11 13.97 -31.23 -17.08
C ASN A 11 12.44 -30.96 -17.15
N LYS A 12 11.95 -29.84 -16.60
CA LYS A 12 10.51 -29.51 -16.63
C LYS A 12 10.15 -28.59 -17.79
N ASP A 13 11.00 -27.60 -18.05
CA ASP A 13 10.89 -26.67 -19.19
C ASP A 13 12.33 -26.26 -19.55
N GLU A 14 12.82 -26.73 -20.70
CA GLU A 14 14.18 -26.44 -21.16
C GLU A 14 14.34 -24.95 -21.54
N ASN A 15 13.25 -24.32 -21.98
CA ASN A 15 13.27 -22.90 -22.37
C ASN A 15 13.25 -21.98 -21.15
N TYR A 16 12.68 -22.42 -20.03
CA TYR A 16 12.57 -21.64 -18.78
C TYR A 16 13.02 -22.49 -17.58
N PRO A 17 14.32 -22.79 -17.48
CA PRO A 17 14.82 -23.76 -16.52
C PRO A 17 14.86 -23.22 -15.08
N TRP A 18 14.67 -21.92 -14.84
CA TRP A 18 14.66 -21.34 -13.49
C TRP A 18 13.23 -21.12 -13.00
N ALA A 19 12.92 -21.61 -11.80
CA ALA A 19 11.57 -21.54 -11.24
C ALA A 19 11.60 -20.86 -9.87
N LEU A 20 10.83 -19.77 -9.72
CA LEU A 20 10.52 -19.20 -8.42
C LEU A 20 9.35 -19.96 -7.80
N LYS A 21 9.53 -20.43 -6.56
CA LYS A 21 8.56 -21.31 -5.92
C LYS A 21 8.58 -21.17 -4.40
N HIS A 22 7.42 -21.14 -3.75
CA HIS A 22 7.32 -21.31 -2.30
C HIS A 22 7.55 -22.79 -1.93
N PRO A 23 8.31 -23.13 -0.86
CA PRO A 23 8.63 -24.52 -0.51
C PRO A 23 7.43 -25.46 -0.40
N LYS A 24 6.29 -24.94 0.11
CA LYS A 24 5.06 -25.70 0.37
C LYS A 24 3.97 -25.57 -0.69
N VAL A 25 4.05 -24.59 -1.58
CA VAL A 25 3.05 -24.45 -2.66
C VAL A 25 3.49 -25.38 -3.79
N ASN A 26 2.60 -26.19 -4.37
CA ASN A 26 3.02 -27.17 -5.38
C ASN A 26 3.44 -26.52 -6.72
N ALA A 27 2.69 -25.51 -7.16
CA ALA A 27 2.93 -24.77 -8.39
C ALA A 27 4.07 -23.74 -8.24
N PRO A 28 4.87 -23.47 -9.28
CA PRO A 28 5.78 -22.33 -9.32
C PRO A 28 5.00 -21.01 -9.37
N LEU A 29 5.59 -19.95 -8.85
CA LEU A 29 5.12 -18.57 -9.03
C LEU A 29 5.35 -18.12 -10.47
N ALA A 30 6.59 -18.27 -10.94
CA ALA A 30 7.02 -17.86 -12.27
C ALA A 30 8.24 -18.67 -12.73
N LEU A 31 8.44 -18.73 -14.06
CA LEU A 31 9.53 -19.43 -14.73
C LEU A 31 10.36 -18.46 -15.59
N PHE A 32 11.68 -18.59 -15.55
CA PHE A 32 12.65 -17.68 -16.17
C PHE A 32 13.75 -18.44 -16.92
N LYS A 33 14.40 -17.73 -17.85
CA LYS A 33 15.56 -18.24 -18.60
C LYS A 33 16.83 -18.27 -17.77
N THR A 34 17.03 -17.27 -16.91
CA THR A 34 18.22 -17.15 -16.07
C THR A 34 17.86 -16.90 -14.61
N ARG A 35 18.80 -17.22 -13.71
CA ARG A 35 18.68 -16.92 -12.28
C ARG A 35 18.65 -15.41 -12.03
N LYS A 36 19.50 -14.67 -12.74
CA LYS A 36 19.59 -13.20 -12.68
C LYS A 36 18.22 -12.57 -12.89
N ASP A 37 17.51 -13.00 -13.93
CA ASP A 37 16.19 -12.46 -14.28
C ASP A 37 15.15 -12.80 -13.21
N ALA A 38 15.13 -14.06 -12.78
CA ALA A 38 14.22 -14.54 -11.74
C ALA A 38 14.36 -13.72 -10.45
N MET A 39 15.61 -13.53 -9.99
CA MET A 39 15.88 -12.81 -8.76
C MET A 39 15.60 -11.31 -8.92
N ASN A 40 16.04 -10.67 -10.00
CA ASN A 40 15.83 -9.23 -10.19
C ASN A 40 14.35 -8.86 -10.35
N TRP A 41 13.57 -9.71 -11.03
CA TRP A 41 12.11 -9.59 -11.11
C TRP A 41 11.45 -9.76 -9.74
N PHE A 42 11.86 -10.76 -8.96
CA PHE A 42 11.23 -10.96 -7.65
C PHE A 42 11.55 -9.83 -6.68
N LEU A 43 12.80 -9.38 -6.64
CA LEU A 43 13.24 -8.31 -5.74
C LEU A 43 12.60 -6.96 -6.10
N SER A 44 12.14 -6.75 -7.35
CA SER A 44 11.42 -5.52 -7.71
C SER A 44 9.98 -5.49 -7.17
N LEU A 45 9.43 -6.63 -6.74
CA LEU A 45 8.11 -6.69 -6.10
C LEU A 45 8.09 -6.12 -4.67
N GLY A 46 9.26 -5.90 -4.07
CA GLY A 46 9.36 -5.23 -2.76
C GLY A 46 8.74 -6.02 -1.61
N TYR A 47 9.08 -7.31 -1.50
CA TYR A 47 8.64 -8.14 -0.38
C TYR A 47 9.75 -8.37 0.65
N ASP A 48 9.38 -8.35 1.93
CA ASP A 48 10.21 -8.92 2.99
C ASP A 48 10.27 -10.43 2.81
N CYS A 49 11.42 -10.94 2.38
CA CYS A 49 11.52 -12.32 1.91
C CYS A 49 12.88 -12.93 2.17
N ALA A 50 12.87 -14.20 2.57
CA ALA A 50 14.03 -15.06 2.56
C ALA A 50 13.99 -15.93 1.29
N THR A 51 14.98 -15.74 0.42
CA THR A 51 15.06 -16.39 -0.89
C THR A 51 16.28 -17.30 -0.96
N TRP A 52 16.05 -18.62 -0.94
CA TRP A 52 17.09 -19.62 -1.20
C TRP A 52 17.22 -19.82 -2.70
N PHE A 53 18.43 -19.86 -3.23
CA PHE A 53 18.63 -20.03 -4.67
C PHE A 53 19.67 -21.10 -4.97
N GLN A 54 19.44 -21.80 -6.09
CA GLN A 54 20.34 -22.84 -6.58
C GLN A 54 21.34 -22.30 -7.59
N THR A 55 22.36 -23.11 -7.86
CA THR A 55 23.22 -23.00 -9.04
C THR A 55 22.63 -23.78 -10.21
N ASP A 56 23.18 -23.58 -11.40
CA ASP A 56 22.91 -24.37 -12.62
C ASP A 56 23.27 -25.87 -12.46
N LYS A 57 23.97 -26.24 -11.38
CA LYS A 57 24.27 -27.63 -11.01
C LYS A 57 23.25 -28.24 -10.06
N LYS A 58 22.13 -27.55 -9.77
CA LYS A 58 21.09 -27.97 -8.79
C LYS A 58 21.61 -28.08 -7.35
N ILE A 59 22.70 -27.37 -7.03
CA ILE A 59 23.26 -27.27 -5.68
C ILE A 59 22.76 -25.96 -5.08
N TRP A 60 22.50 -25.91 -3.77
CA TRP A 60 22.16 -24.65 -3.11
C TRP A 60 23.34 -23.69 -3.18
N GLY A 61 23.13 -22.52 -3.75
CA GLY A 61 24.15 -21.51 -3.99
C GLY A 61 24.18 -20.41 -2.94
N GLY A 62 23.04 -20.11 -2.32
CA GLY A 62 22.97 -19.10 -1.28
C GLY A 62 21.57 -18.84 -0.76
N LEU A 63 21.52 -17.93 0.22
CA LEU A 63 20.34 -17.32 0.78
C LEU A 63 20.47 -15.81 0.66
N LEU A 64 19.45 -15.17 0.10
CA LEU A 64 19.29 -13.72 0.11
C LEU A 64 18.11 -13.36 1.00
N ILE A 65 18.32 -12.45 1.94
CA ILE A 65 17.29 -11.89 2.81
C ILE A 65 17.04 -10.46 2.34
N SER A 66 15.78 -10.13 2.01
CA SER A 66 15.32 -8.76 1.77
C SER A 66 14.39 -8.36 2.91
N GLU A 67 14.64 -7.19 3.49
CA GLU A 67 13.82 -6.63 4.57
C GLU A 67 13.72 -5.12 4.40
N LYS A 68 12.50 -4.60 4.52
CA LYS A 68 12.25 -3.17 4.50
C LYS A 68 12.59 -2.59 5.87
N GLU A 69 13.59 -1.70 5.91
CA GLU A 69 13.96 -0.98 7.11
C GLU A 69 12.80 -0.06 7.53
N PRO A 70 12.21 -0.22 8.73
CA PRO A 70 11.03 0.53 9.14
C PRO A 70 11.24 2.04 9.19
N THR A 71 12.46 2.49 9.47
CA THR A 71 12.78 3.90 9.65
C THR A 71 13.00 4.65 8.34
N THR A 72 13.71 4.05 7.38
CA THR A 72 14.00 4.66 6.08
C THR A 72 12.98 4.28 5.01
N GLY A 73 12.27 3.17 5.20
CA GLY A 73 11.40 2.56 4.20
C GLY A 73 12.17 1.94 3.01
N GLU A 74 13.50 1.91 3.07
CA GLU A 74 14.35 1.30 2.04
C GLU A 74 14.52 -0.20 2.30
N PHE A 75 14.81 -0.97 1.24
CA PHE A 75 15.09 -2.39 1.37
C PHE A 75 16.58 -2.62 1.60
N GLU A 76 16.89 -3.29 2.71
CA GLU A 76 18.20 -3.86 2.99
C GLU A 76 18.25 -5.31 2.51
N TYR A 77 19.40 -5.70 1.97
CA TYR A 77 19.65 -7.02 1.41
C TYR A 77 20.88 -7.66 2.07
N GLU A 78 20.69 -8.80 2.71
CA GLU A 78 21.77 -9.63 3.26
C GLU A 78 21.96 -10.88 2.39
N LEU A 79 23.16 -11.06 1.86
CA LEU A 79 23.52 -12.23 1.06
C LEU A 79 24.39 -13.20 1.88
N ASN A 80 24.05 -14.48 1.86
CA ASN A 80 24.85 -15.53 2.46
C ASN A 80 25.10 -16.66 1.45
N VAL A 81 26.33 -16.74 0.95
CA VAL A 81 26.77 -17.80 0.01
C VAL A 81 27.78 -18.76 0.66
N ASP A 82 28.56 -18.31 1.65
CA ASP A 82 29.66 -19.08 2.26
C ASP A 82 29.20 -20.34 2.99
N LYS A 83 27.97 -20.34 3.51
CA LYS A 83 27.38 -21.49 4.22
C LYS A 83 26.84 -22.57 3.27
N PHE A 84 26.94 -22.38 1.96
CA PHE A 84 26.30 -23.22 0.97
C PHE A 84 27.33 -23.91 0.06
N ASP A 85 27.02 -25.14 -0.34
CA ASP A 85 27.92 -25.99 -1.13
C ASP A 85 28.09 -25.54 -2.59
N GLY A 86 27.33 -24.54 -3.04
CA GLY A 86 27.32 -24.06 -4.41
C GLY A 86 28.56 -23.28 -4.84
N GLY A 87 29.42 -22.89 -3.90
CA GLY A 87 30.72 -22.25 -4.19
C GLY A 87 30.61 -20.95 -4.99
N LEU A 88 29.55 -20.18 -4.78
CA LEU A 88 29.34 -18.91 -5.46
C LEU A 88 30.23 -17.81 -4.86
N ASP A 89 30.77 -16.95 -5.71
CA ASP A 89 31.49 -15.77 -5.25
C ASP A 89 30.51 -14.71 -4.72
N TYR A 90 30.78 -14.20 -3.52
CA TYR A 90 29.93 -13.21 -2.85
C TYR A 90 29.80 -11.92 -3.66
N LYS A 91 30.90 -11.39 -4.22
CA LYS A 91 30.91 -10.11 -4.94
C LYS A 91 30.26 -10.23 -6.31
N GLU A 92 30.52 -11.32 -7.03
CA GLU A 92 29.87 -11.58 -8.31
C GLU A 92 28.37 -11.77 -8.14
N THR A 93 27.94 -12.47 -7.09
CA THR A 93 26.52 -12.67 -6.79
C THR A 93 25.83 -11.37 -6.40
N LEU A 94 26.46 -10.51 -5.59
CA LEU A 94 25.94 -9.17 -5.32
C LEU A 94 25.76 -8.34 -6.59
N LYS A 95 26.75 -8.38 -7.48
CA LYS A 95 26.71 -7.69 -8.78
C LYS A 95 25.60 -8.22 -9.69
N GLU A 96 25.39 -9.54 -9.74
CA GLU A 96 24.29 -10.18 -10.48
C GLU A 96 22.91 -9.66 -10.02
N LEU A 97 22.78 -9.41 -8.71
CA LEU A 97 21.54 -8.97 -8.08
C LEU A 97 21.39 -7.43 -8.00
N CYS A 98 22.37 -6.70 -8.54
CA CYS A 98 22.46 -5.24 -8.46
C CYS A 98 22.47 -4.71 -7.02
N ILE A 99 23.13 -5.41 -6.10
CA ILE A 99 23.23 -5.04 -4.68
C ILE A 99 24.66 -4.56 -4.38
N HIS A 100 24.79 -3.42 -3.70
CA HIS A 100 26.05 -2.90 -3.19
C HIS A 100 26.55 -3.72 -2.00
N THR A 101 27.85 -3.65 -1.72
CA THR A 101 28.46 -4.35 -0.57
C THR A 101 27.90 -3.91 0.79
N GLU A 102 27.26 -2.74 0.83
CA GLU A 102 26.57 -2.18 2.00
C GLU A 102 25.17 -2.80 2.22
N GLY A 103 24.70 -3.64 1.30
CA GLY A 103 23.38 -4.27 1.39
C GLY A 103 22.25 -3.45 0.78
N LEU A 104 22.53 -2.32 0.14
CA LEU A 104 21.53 -1.51 -0.59
C LEU A 104 21.54 -1.83 -2.08
N ARG A 105 20.37 -1.77 -2.72
CA ARG A 105 20.26 -2.08 -4.15
C ARG A 105 20.55 -0.86 -5.03
N ASN A 106 21.36 -1.03 -6.07
CA ASN A 106 21.57 -0.03 -7.11
C ASN A 106 20.29 0.08 -7.97
N LEU A 107 19.43 1.04 -7.67
CA LEU A 107 18.13 1.21 -8.34
C LEU A 107 18.26 1.40 -9.86
N ASN A 108 19.32 2.08 -10.32
CA ASN A 108 19.53 2.33 -11.75
C ASN A 108 19.90 1.05 -12.50
N GLU A 109 20.81 0.25 -11.95
CA GLU A 109 21.19 -1.04 -12.53
C GLU A 109 20.07 -2.06 -12.42
N ALA A 110 19.36 -2.09 -11.29
CA ALA A 110 18.21 -2.95 -11.08
C ALA A 110 17.08 -2.65 -12.07
N LYS A 111 16.81 -1.37 -12.36
CA LYS A 111 15.82 -0.97 -13.35
C LYS A 111 16.21 -1.42 -14.76
N LYS A 112 17.48 -1.24 -15.15
CA LYS A 112 18.00 -1.74 -16.44
C LYS A 112 17.90 -3.26 -16.53
N ALA A 113 18.29 -3.96 -15.47
CA ALA A 113 18.19 -5.42 -15.41
C ALA A 113 16.73 -5.87 -15.53
N LEU A 114 15.78 -5.14 -14.95
CA LEU A 114 14.35 -5.44 -15.08
C LEU A 114 13.81 -5.19 -16.49
N GLU A 115 14.27 -4.13 -17.17
CA GLU A 115 13.95 -3.85 -18.58
C GLU A 115 14.47 -4.95 -19.52
N GLU A 116 15.56 -5.65 -19.16
CA GLU A 116 16.07 -6.83 -19.87
C GLU A 116 15.19 -8.08 -19.67
N VAL A 117 14.36 -8.13 -18.61
CA VAL A 117 13.46 -9.26 -18.32
C VAL A 117 12.19 -9.16 -19.18
N VAL A 118 12.32 -9.52 -20.46
CA VAL A 118 11.21 -9.44 -21.43
C VAL A 118 10.48 -10.77 -21.60
N ASP A 119 11.18 -11.90 -21.43
CA ASP A 119 10.67 -13.24 -21.77
C ASP A 119 10.71 -14.20 -20.55
N PHE A 120 9.59 -14.28 -19.86
CA PHE A 120 9.36 -15.15 -18.70
C PHE A 120 7.87 -15.51 -18.60
N LYS A 121 7.54 -16.56 -17.82
CA LYS A 121 6.16 -17.03 -17.64
C LYS A 121 5.71 -16.82 -16.20
N VAL A 122 4.69 -16.00 -15.98
CA VAL A 122 3.99 -15.92 -14.69
C VAL A 122 2.92 -17.00 -14.65
N LEU A 123 2.94 -17.87 -13.64
CA LEU A 123 2.03 -19.01 -13.50
C LEU A 123 1.02 -18.83 -12.37
N ALA A 124 1.34 -18.00 -11.39
CA ALA A 124 0.45 -17.62 -10.30
C ALA A 124 0.60 -16.14 -10.00
N ASP A 125 -0.47 -15.53 -9.49
CA ASP A 125 -0.46 -14.16 -9.03
C ASP A 125 0.35 -14.02 -7.73
N HIS A 126 1.34 -13.13 -7.71
CA HIS A 126 2.27 -12.98 -6.60
C HIS A 126 1.62 -12.43 -5.33
N GLU A 127 0.47 -11.75 -5.44
CA GLU A 127 -0.26 -11.23 -4.28
C GLU A 127 -0.94 -12.34 -3.48
N THR A 128 -1.49 -13.34 -4.18
CA THR A 128 -2.23 -14.46 -3.59
C THR A 128 -1.41 -15.75 -3.44
N TYR A 129 -0.20 -15.80 -3.99
CA TYR A 129 0.64 -17.00 -4.01
C TYR A 129 1.19 -17.44 -2.64
N PHE A 130 1.44 -16.49 -1.73
CA PHE A 130 2.09 -16.78 -0.45
C PHE A 130 1.05 -17.13 0.63
N PRO A 131 1.18 -18.28 1.33
CA PRO A 131 0.27 -18.63 2.43
C PRO A 131 0.35 -17.63 3.60
N ALA A 132 -0.79 -17.19 4.12
CA ALA A 132 -0.89 -16.16 5.16
C ALA A 132 -0.27 -16.57 6.52
N ASP A 133 -0.29 -17.86 6.86
CA ASP A 133 0.13 -18.36 8.17
C ASP A 133 1.65 -18.60 8.30
N GLU A 134 2.45 -18.23 7.30
CA GLU A 134 3.79 -18.80 7.10
C GLU A 134 4.94 -17.79 7.09
N ASP A 135 4.80 -16.74 7.89
CA ASP A 135 5.88 -15.79 8.16
C ASP A 135 7.03 -16.42 8.95
N LEU A 136 8.19 -16.50 8.30
CA LEU A 136 9.42 -16.91 8.96
C LEU A 136 9.96 -15.74 9.80
N LYS A 137 10.39 -16.04 11.03
CA LYS A 137 11.27 -15.18 11.83
C LYS A 137 12.69 -15.72 11.66
N ILE A 138 13.52 -15.06 10.84
CA ILE A 138 14.95 -15.37 10.79
C ILE A 138 15.64 -14.53 11.85
N GLU A 139 16.39 -15.17 12.74
CA GLU A 139 17.32 -14.48 13.62
C GLU A 139 18.53 -14.04 12.78
N ARG A 140 18.72 -12.71 12.60
CA ARG A 140 19.86 -12.15 11.88
C ARG A 140 21.18 -12.62 12.50
N LYS A 141 22.21 -12.79 11.66
CA LYS A 141 23.59 -12.58 12.13
C LYS A 141 23.79 -11.07 12.28
N LYS A 142 24.46 -10.65 13.35
CA LYS A 142 24.86 -9.25 13.58
C LYS A 142 25.56 -8.71 12.32
N SER A 143 25.31 -7.45 11.93
CA SER A 143 25.86 -6.91 10.68
C SER A 143 27.39 -6.94 10.69
N ALA A 144 28.06 -6.90 9.54
CA ALA A 144 29.53 -6.85 9.48
C ALA A 144 30.12 -5.67 10.27
N LYS A 145 29.36 -4.58 10.45
CA LYS A 145 29.74 -3.43 11.28
C LYS A 145 29.61 -3.76 12.78
N ASP A 146 28.61 -4.52 13.17
CA ASP A 146 28.42 -5.00 14.54
C ASP A 146 29.42 -6.09 14.93
N GLU A 147 29.77 -6.98 13.99
CA GLU A 147 30.85 -7.96 14.16
C GLU A 147 32.21 -7.25 14.30
N GLU A 148 32.48 -6.18 13.54
CA GLU A 148 33.70 -5.37 13.69
C GLU A 148 33.72 -4.61 15.02
N ILE A 149 32.57 -4.08 15.49
CA ILE A 149 32.44 -3.47 16.82
C ILE A 149 32.70 -4.52 17.92
N GLU A 150 32.12 -5.71 17.80
CA GLU A 150 32.29 -6.79 18.78
C GLU A 150 33.73 -7.32 18.80
N ARG A 151 34.40 -7.37 17.64
CA ARG A 151 35.81 -7.75 17.50
C ARG A 151 36.76 -6.68 18.06
N LEU A 152 36.44 -5.39 17.88
CA LEU A 152 37.19 -4.30 18.47
C LEU A 152 36.99 -4.23 19.99
N LEU A 153 35.78 -4.53 20.48
CA LEU A 153 35.48 -4.65 21.91
C LEU A 153 36.18 -5.86 22.55
N SER A 154 36.28 -7.00 21.87
CA SER A 154 37.05 -8.15 22.37
C SER A 154 38.55 -7.86 22.43
N LEU A 155 39.12 -7.19 21.42
CA LEU A 155 40.52 -6.74 21.41
C LEU A 155 40.82 -5.72 22.52
N LEU A 156 39.85 -4.86 22.85
CA LEU A 156 39.93 -3.88 23.95
C LEU A 156 39.98 -4.52 25.34
N ASN A 157 39.38 -5.71 25.49
CA ASN A 157 39.39 -6.49 26.72
C ASN A 157 40.65 -7.35 26.88
N GLU A 158 41.34 -7.69 25.78
CA GLU A 158 42.50 -8.58 25.80
C GLU A 158 43.87 -7.86 25.79
N SER A 159 43.94 -6.57 25.41
CA SER A 159 45.20 -5.82 25.33
C SER A 159 45.15 -4.46 26.02
N ASP A 160 46.03 -4.23 27.00
CA ASP A 160 46.18 -2.94 27.68
C ASP A 160 47.05 -1.93 26.89
N ALA A 161 47.82 -2.40 25.89
CA ALA A 161 48.86 -1.59 25.26
C ALA A 161 48.35 -0.62 24.17
N ASP A 162 47.16 -0.83 23.61
CA ASP A 162 46.62 -0.03 22.49
C ASP A 162 45.19 0.49 22.74
N LYS A 163 44.74 0.52 24.00
CA LYS A 163 43.38 0.92 24.40
C LYS A 163 42.97 2.29 23.87
N GLU A 164 43.87 3.27 23.92
CA GLU A 164 43.57 4.65 23.55
C GLU A 164 43.38 4.81 22.01
N LEU A 165 44.16 4.05 21.23
CA LEU A 165 44.09 4.05 19.77
C LEU A 165 42.84 3.30 19.28
N LEU A 166 42.48 2.20 19.95
CA LEU A 166 41.25 1.45 19.70
C LEU A 166 40.00 2.25 20.13
N GLN A 167 40.04 2.95 21.26
CA GLN A 167 38.97 3.84 21.72
C GLN A 167 38.72 4.99 20.73
N ARG A 168 39.78 5.66 20.26
CA ARG A 168 39.64 6.70 19.22
C ARG A 168 39.04 6.17 17.93
N LYS A 169 39.38 4.94 17.54
CA LYS A 169 38.84 4.31 16.32
C LYS A 169 37.36 3.95 16.47
N LEU A 170 36.96 3.50 17.66
CA LEU A 170 35.55 3.28 18.03
C LEU A 170 34.75 4.57 18.05
N GLU A 171 35.28 5.63 18.68
CA GLU A 171 34.67 6.97 18.67
C GLU A 171 34.49 7.50 17.25
N LEU A 172 35.49 7.35 16.37
CA LEU A 172 35.41 7.78 14.97
C LEU A 172 34.35 7.01 14.18
N LEU A 173 34.18 5.71 14.43
CA LEU A 173 33.17 4.89 13.75
C LEU A 173 31.76 5.18 14.28
N GLN A 174 31.61 5.35 15.59
CA GLN A 174 30.35 5.77 16.21
C GLN A 174 29.96 7.19 15.81
N ALA A 175 30.91 8.11 15.74
CA ALA A 175 30.71 9.48 15.25
C ALA A 175 30.35 9.50 13.76
N ARG A 176 30.94 8.62 12.93
CA ARG A 176 30.52 8.47 11.53
C ARG A 176 29.08 7.97 11.42
N GLN A 177 28.70 6.94 12.18
CA GLN A 177 27.31 6.48 12.25
C GLN A 177 26.35 7.57 12.74
N ALA A 178 26.77 8.36 13.73
CA ALA A 178 25.98 9.48 14.24
C ALA A 178 25.86 10.61 13.20
N SER A 179 26.93 10.93 12.48
CA SER A 179 26.96 11.97 11.45
C SER A 179 26.18 11.60 10.18
N GLU A 180 26.20 10.32 9.79
CA GLU A 180 25.35 9.80 8.70
C GLU A 180 23.86 9.88 9.09
N LYS A 181 23.53 9.67 10.37
CA LYS A 181 22.19 9.91 10.92
C LYS A 181 21.84 11.40 11.07
N GLN A 182 22.81 12.31 11.11
CA GLN A 182 22.60 13.75 11.36
C GLN A 182 22.56 14.62 10.10
N SER A 183 22.72 14.06 8.89
CA SER A 183 22.55 14.83 7.65
C SER A 183 21.09 14.87 7.15
N LYS A 184 20.18 15.32 8.01
CA LYS A 184 18.94 16.06 7.73
C LYS A 184 18.13 16.20 9.03
N PRO A 185 17.88 17.42 9.53
CA PRO A 185 17.18 17.62 10.79
C PRO A 185 15.67 17.61 10.56
N GLU A 186 14.94 16.77 11.31
CA GLU A 186 13.60 17.14 11.74
C GLU A 186 13.41 16.66 13.18
N VAL A 187 13.05 17.62 14.02
CA VAL A 187 13.00 17.55 15.47
C VAL A 187 11.81 16.70 15.90
N VAL A 188 12.04 15.64 16.69
CA VAL A 188 11.02 15.11 17.60
C VAL A 188 11.67 14.77 18.94
N LYS A 189 11.25 15.50 19.98
CA LYS A 189 11.57 15.24 21.38
C LYS A 189 11.08 13.84 21.77
N GLU A 190 11.97 13.05 22.34
CA GLU A 190 11.66 11.74 22.92
C GLU A 190 10.76 11.86 24.16
N VAL A 191 9.54 11.32 24.10
CA VAL A 191 8.86 10.80 25.30
C VAL A 191 9.03 9.29 25.29
N LYS A 192 9.70 8.76 26.31
CA LYS A 192 9.85 7.32 26.54
C LYS A 192 8.49 6.71 26.89
N THR A 193 7.77 6.23 25.88
CA THR A 193 6.72 5.23 26.05
C THR A 193 7.34 3.86 25.80
N VAL A 194 7.36 3.01 26.83
CA VAL A 194 7.69 1.59 26.69
C VAL A 194 6.56 0.95 25.88
N VAL A 195 6.73 0.88 24.56
CA VAL A 195 5.81 0.17 23.67
C VAL A 195 6.18 -1.31 23.72
N GLU A 196 5.44 -2.05 24.52
CA GLU A 196 5.29 -3.49 24.37
C GLU A 196 4.86 -3.77 22.91
N LYS A 197 5.67 -4.51 22.15
CA LYS A 197 5.40 -4.85 20.74
C LYS A 197 4.17 -5.75 20.66
N SER A 198 2.97 -5.18 20.67
CA SER A 198 1.78 -5.85 20.18
C SER A 198 1.90 -6.00 18.66
N LYS A 199 1.77 -7.23 18.16
CA LYS A 199 1.64 -7.51 16.72
C LYS A 199 0.68 -6.49 16.09
N PRO A 200 0.95 -5.95 14.87
CA PRO A 200 -0.09 -5.23 14.16
C PRO A 200 -1.27 -6.18 14.01
N GLU A 201 -2.35 -5.89 14.70
CA GLU A 201 -3.57 -6.67 14.64
C GLU A 201 -4.13 -6.45 13.22
N ILE A 202 -4.01 -7.47 12.37
CA ILE A 202 -4.67 -7.47 11.06
C ILE A 202 -6.16 -7.42 11.37
N LYS A 203 -6.74 -6.23 11.24
CA LYS A 203 -8.18 -6.05 11.42
C LYS A 203 -8.88 -6.66 10.22
N LEU A 204 -9.36 -7.88 10.41
CA LEU A 204 -10.24 -8.54 9.46
C LEU A 204 -11.57 -7.80 9.40
N VAL A 205 -12.13 -7.71 8.20
CA VAL A 205 -13.46 -7.13 8.00
C VAL A 205 -14.47 -7.91 8.84
N LYS A 206 -15.15 -7.22 9.76
CA LYS A 206 -16.19 -7.79 10.62
C LYS A 206 -17.54 -7.55 9.99
N TYR A 207 -18.42 -8.55 10.09
CA TYR A 207 -19.82 -8.30 9.75
C TYR A 207 -20.44 -7.34 10.74
N GLU A 208 -21.11 -6.32 10.23
CA GLU A 208 -21.88 -5.41 11.06
C GLU A 208 -23.26 -5.21 10.46
N PHE A 209 -24.28 -5.27 11.29
CA PHE A 209 -25.63 -4.95 10.84
C PHE A 209 -25.76 -3.44 10.78
N ILE A 210 -26.31 -2.90 9.68
CA ILE A 210 -26.40 -1.45 9.48
C ILE A 210 -27.04 -0.69 10.66
N ASN A 211 -27.99 -1.28 11.38
CA ASN A 211 -28.62 -0.61 12.54
C ASN A 211 -27.68 -0.41 13.73
N ASN A 212 -26.56 -1.14 13.79
CA ASN A 212 -25.57 -1.02 14.86
C ASN A 212 -24.53 0.09 14.60
N LEU A 213 -24.49 0.63 13.38
CA LEU A 213 -23.61 1.73 13.01
C LEU A 213 -24.14 3.08 13.51
N SER A 214 -23.29 4.10 13.62
CA SER A 214 -23.74 5.47 13.87
C SER A 214 -24.61 5.99 12.70
N GLU A 215 -25.49 6.97 12.95
CA GLU A 215 -26.38 7.49 11.89
C GLU A 215 -25.61 8.00 10.66
N GLU A 216 -24.46 8.63 10.85
CA GLU A 216 -23.60 9.07 9.74
C GLU A 216 -23.02 7.89 8.95
N GLU A 217 -22.54 6.85 9.64
CA GLU A 217 -22.04 5.62 8.99
C GLU A 217 -23.16 4.84 8.30
N GLN A 218 -24.38 4.89 8.83
CA GLN A 218 -25.57 4.37 8.14
C GLN A 218 -25.78 5.13 6.83
N ILE A 219 -25.75 6.46 6.82
CA ILE A 219 -25.91 7.24 5.59
C ILE A 219 -24.76 6.95 4.61
N LYS A 220 -23.51 6.85 5.10
CA LYS A 220 -22.34 6.51 4.28
C LYS A 220 -22.46 5.13 3.63
N SER A 221 -22.82 4.11 4.41
CA SER A 221 -23.02 2.75 3.90
C SER A 221 -24.18 2.67 2.90
N LEU A 222 -25.29 3.38 3.14
CA LEU A 222 -26.40 3.47 2.20
C LEU A 222 -26.01 4.13 0.88
N ALA A 223 -25.16 5.17 0.91
CA ALA A 223 -24.64 5.80 -0.29
C ALA A 223 -23.74 4.86 -1.10
N LEU A 224 -22.81 4.16 -0.45
CA LEU A 224 -22.02 3.11 -1.11
C LEU A 224 -22.93 2.03 -1.72
N TYR A 225 -24.00 1.67 -1.02
CA TYR A 225 -24.94 0.67 -1.49
C TYR A 225 -25.70 1.12 -2.72
N ALA A 226 -26.28 2.33 -2.70
CA ALA A 226 -26.98 2.88 -3.86
C ALA A 226 -26.07 2.91 -5.10
N LYS A 227 -24.82 3.35 -4.94
CA LYS A 227 -23.88 3.37 -6.07
C LYS A 227 -23.44 1.97 -6.51
N LYS A 228 -23.29 1.03 -5.57
CA LYS A 228 -23.02 -0.38 -5.89
C LYS A 228 -24.17 -0.96 -6.71
N VAL A 229 -25.40 -0.83 -6.25
CA VAL A 229 -26.59 -1.34 -6.96
C VAL A 229 -26.73 -0.69 -8.33
N GLU A 230 -26.54 0.64 -8.44
CA GLU A 230 -26.55 1.36 -9.72
C GLU A 230 -25.57 0.74 -10.72
N LYS A 231 -24.35 0.41 -10.28
CA LYS A 231 -23.34 -0.28 -11.11
C LYS A 231 -23.74 -1.70 -11.48
N LEU A 232 -24.36 -2.46 -10.57
CA LEU A 232 -24.82 -3.82 -10.86
C LEU A 232 -25.95 -3.80 -11.90
N VAL A 233 -26.90 -2.88 -11.75
CA VAL A 233 -28.04 -2.73 -12.66
C VAL A 233 -27.61 -2.25 -14.03
N ALA A 234 -26.58 -1.41 -14.12
CA ALA A 234 -26.02 -0.97 -15.40
C ALA A 234 -25.49 -2.14 -16.27
N GLN A 235 -25.19 -3.30 -15.67
CA GLN A 235 -24.77 -4.51 -16.40
C GLN A 235 -25.94 -5.31 -16.99
N LEU A 236 -27.18 -4.99 -16.60
CA LEU A 236 -28.39 -5.64 -17.10
C LEU A 236 -28.82 -4.95 -18.41
N GLU A 237 -28.27 -5.37 -19.54
CA GLU A 237 -28.58 -4.76 -20.85
C GLU A 237 -29.93 -5.21 -21.42
N THR A 238 -30.38 -6.41 -21.05
CA THR A 238 -31.59 -7.06 -21.60
C THR A 238 -32.38 -7.73 -20.50
N LYS A 239 -33.65 -8.04 -20.77
CA LYS A 239 -34.51 -8.75 -19.82
C LYS A 239 -33.89 -10.09 -19.43
N GLN A 240 -33.73 -10.31 -18.13
CA GLN A 240 -33.21 -11.53 -17.53
C GLN A 240 -34.33 -12.25 -16.78
N GLU A 241 -34.36 -13.57 -16.89
CA GLU A 241 -35.27 -14.42 -16.13
C GLU A 241 -34.56 -15.01 -14.91
N THR A 242 -35.25 -15.06 -13.78
CA THR A 242 -34.78 -15.76 -12.58
C THR A 242 -35.95 -16.47 -11.89
N TYR A 243 -35.64 -17.35 -10.95
CA TYR A 243 -36.66 -18.02 -10.12
C TYR A 243 -37.13 -17.13 -8.97
N ALA A 244 -38.33 -17.41 -8.45
CA ALA A 244 -39.01 -16.54 -7.49
C ALA A 244 -38.21 -16.23 -6.21
N GLN A 245 -37.53 -17.25 -5.65
CA GLN A 245 -36.75 -17.10 -4.42
C GLN A 245 -35.53 -16.18 -4.60
N ASP A 246 -34.85 -16.22 -5.74
CA ASP A 246 -33.70 -15.33 -6.02
C ASP A 246 -34.12 -13.87 -6.07
N LEU A 247 -35.19 -13.58 -6.80
CA LEU A 247 -35.74 -12.23 -6.86
C LEU A 247 -36.22 -11.75 -5.48
N GLU A 248 -36.77 -12.63 -4.65
CA GLU A 248 -37.19 -12.25 -3.31
C GLU A 248 -36.00 -11.91 -2.41
N GLU A 249 -34.88 -12.64 -2.49
CA GLU A 249 -33.65 -12.30 -1.74
C GLU A 249 -33.11 -10.90 -2.12
N ILE A 250 -33.16 -10.57 -3.41
CA ILE A 250 -32.81 -9.22 -3.91
C ILE A 250 -33.78 -8.17 -3.35
N LYS A 251 -35.10 -8.44 -3.42
CA LYS A 251 -36.14 -7.52 -2.97
C LYS A 251 -36.09 -7.28 -1.46
N VAL A 252 -35.78 -8.29 -0.65
CA VAL A 252 -35.66 -8.14 0.81
C VAL A 252 -34.60 -7.10 1.15
N SER A 253 -33.40 -7.22 0.57
CA SER A 253 -32.31 -6.26 0.79
C SER A 253 -32.70 -4.85 0.34
N LEU A 254 -33.28 -4.70 -0.85
CA LEU A 254 -33.70 -3.39 -1.38
C LEU A 254 -34.83 -2.74 -0.57
N ARG A 255 -35.84 -3.52 -0.13
CA ARG A 255 -36.93 -3.01 0.71
C ARG A 255 -36.42 -2.56 2.07
N PHE A 256 -35.52 -3.32 2.68
CA PHE A 256 -34.89 -2.96 3.95
C PHE A 256 -34.11 -1.64 3.81
N THR A 257 -33.28 -1.52 2.78
CA THR A 257 -32.51 -0.30 2.54
C THR A 257 -33.42 0.92 2.33
N LEU A 258 -34.51 0.78 1.55
CA LEU A 258 -35.49 1.85 1.37
C LEU A 258 -36.22 2.24 2.66
N SER A 259 -36.61 1.27 3.49
CA SER A 259 -37.24 1.57 4.77
C SER A 259 -36.28 2.30 5.70
N LYS A 260 -35.00 1.91 5.69
CA LYS A 260 -33.95 2.55 6.47
C LYS A 260 -33.67 3.99 6.02
N ILE A 261 -33.63 4.24 4.71
CA ILE A 261 -33.52 5.60 4.15
C ILE A 261 -34.69 6.47 4.63
N ARG A 262 -35.92 5.96 4.58
CA ARG A 262 -37.12 6.70 5.02
C ARG A 262 -37.12 7.00 6.51
N PHE A 263 -36.57 6.10 7.32
CA PHE A 263 -36.41 6.31 8.76
C PHE A 263 -35.40 7.44 9.02
N LEU A 264 -34.22 7.35 8.40
CA LEU A 264 -33.17 8.36 8.54
C LEU A 264 -33.61 9.72 7.99
N ASP A 265 -34.36 9.79 6.89
CA ASP A 265 -34.81 11.07 6.31
C ASP A 265 -35.77 11.83 7.24
N LYS A 266 -36.48 11.11 8.12
CA LYS A 266 -37.38 11.70 9.12
C LYS A 266 -36.66 12.08 10.41
N ASP A 267 -35.81 11.19 10.91
CA ASP A 267 -35.30 11.26 12.28
C ASP A 267 -33.88 11.85 12.37
N PHE A 268 -33.14 11.89 11.26
CA PHE A 268 -31.77 12.42 11.24
C PHE A 268 -31.75 13.93 11.45
N ASN A 269 -31.08 14.37 12.51
CA ASN A 269 -30.92 15.78 12.89
C ASN A 269 -29.49 16.30 12.73
N GLY A 270 -28.62 15.55 12.06
CA GLY A 270 -27.23 15.95 11.79
C GLY A 270 -27.07 16.89 10.59
N ASP A 271 -25.87 16.88 10.02
CA ASP A 271 -25.41 17.80 8.96
C ASP A 271 -26.39 17.89 7.78
N ALA A 272 -26.59 19.12 7.29
CA ALA A 272 -27.34 19.40 6.07
C ALA A 272 -26.77 18.67 4.85
N ASP A 273 -25.46 18.44 4.79
CA ASP A 273 -24.83 17.72 3.69
C ASP A 273 -25.16 16.22 3.71
N PHE A 274 -25.25 15.61 4.89
CA PHE A 274 -25.75 14.23 5.02
C PHE A 274 -27.24 14.12 4.64
N LYS A 275 -28.07 15.13 4.93
CA LYS A 275 -29.47 15.17 4.46
C LYS A 275 -29.57 15.25 2.94
N LYS A 276 -28.72 16.06 2.30
CA LYS A 276 -28.65 16.12 0.82
C LYS A 276 -28.18 14.80 0.24
N LEU A 277 -27.13 14.21 0.82
CA LEU A 277 -26.63 12.90 0.42
C LEU A 277 -27.74 11.86 0.49
N LEU A 278 -28.50 11.80 1.58
CA LEU A 278 -29.60 10.84 1.74
C LEU A 278 -30.68 10.97 0.65
N LYS A 279 -30.99 12.20 0.21
CA LYS A 279 -31.89 12.43 -0.94
C LYS A 279 -31.31 11.88 -2.26
N LEU A 280 -30.01 12.05 -2.49
CA LEU A 280 -29.33 11.49 -3.66
C LEU A 280 -29.33 9.96 -3.62
N VAL A 281 -29.07 9.37 -2.45
CA VAL A 281 -29.16 7.93 -2.21
C VAL A 281 -30.55 7.41 -2.52
N HIS A 282 -31.60 8.08 -2.01
CA HIS A 282 -32.98 7.70 -2.26
C HIS A 282 -33.31 7.70 -3.76
N ASN A 283 -32.90 8.75 -4.48
CA ASN A 283 -33.13 8.86 -5.92
C ASN A 283 -32.36 7.80 -6.72
N SER A 284 -31.07 7.62 -6.45
CA SER A 284 -30.23 6.61 -7.13
C SER A 284 -30.77 5.19 -6.90
N LEU A 285 -31.19 4.88 -5.67
CA LEU A 285 -31.73 3.57 -5.33
C LEU A 285 -33.11 3.33 -5.96
N ASN A 286 -34.01 4.31 -5.95
CA ASN A 286 -35.32 4.19 -6.61
C ASN A 286 -35.17 3.94 -8.11
N ASN A 287 -34.32 4.73 -8.79
CA ASN A 287 -34.01 4.52 -10.21
C ASN A 287 -33.46 3.13 -10.48
N SER A 288 -32.61 2.61 -9.58
CA SER A 288 -32.05 1.27 -9.70
C SER A 288 -33.11 0.18 -9.49
N ILE A 289 -34.03 0.36 -8.54
CA ILE A 289 -35.14 -0.56 -8.26
C ILE A 289 -36.13 -0.60 -9.43
N GLU A 290 -36.48 0.56 -9.99
CA GLU A 290 -37.34 0.64 -11.17
C GLU A 290 -36.73 -0.14 -12.34
N LYS A 291 -35.45 0.10 -12.64
CA LYS A 291 -34.72 -0.66 -13.68
C LYS A 291 -34.69 -2.16 -13.40
N ILE A 292 -34.44 -2.59 -12.16
CA ILE A 292 -34.49 -4.03 -11.80
C ILE A 292 -35.88 -4.58 -12.07
N SER A 293 -36.94 -3.85 -11.74
CA SER A 293 -38.32 -4.30 -11.96
C SER A 293 -38.71 -4.41 -13.44
N GLU A 294 -38.10 -3.59 -14.30
CA GLU A 294 -38.31 -3.64 -15.76
C GLU A 294 -37.51 -4.77 -16.43
N LEU A 295 -36.30 -5.03 -15.92
CA LEU A 295 -35.32 -5.93 -16.54
C LEU A 295 -35.33 -7.34 -15.96
N VAL A 296 -35.78 -7.56 -14.73
CA VAL A 296 -35.73 -8.87 -14.08
C VAL A 296 -37.14 -9.44 -13.92
N VAL A 297 -37.40 -10.58 -14.56
CA VAL A 297 -38.71 -11.23 -14.58
C VAL A 297 -38.65 -12.58 -13.88
N VAL A 298 -39.68 -12.90 -13.09
CA VAL A 298 -39.82 -14.23 -12.49
C VAL A 298 -40.37 -15.20 -13.53
N ASN A 299 -39.63 -16.28 -13.78
CA ASN A 299 -40.15 -17.41 -14.54
C ASN A 299 -40.52 -18.55 -13.56
N PRO A 300 -41.82 -18.89 -13.42
CA PRO A 300 -42.29 -19.90 -12.47
C PRO A 300 -41.88 -21.33 -12.86
N GLU A 301 -41.44 -21.56 -14.10
CA GLU A 301 -40.96 -22.86 -14.57
C GLU A 301 -39.48 -23.11 -14.18
N LEU A 302 -38.76 -22.08 -13.73
CA LEU A 302 -37.37 -22.23 -13.30
C LEU A 302 -37.29 -22.84 -11.89
N GLU A 303 -36.59 -23.96 -11.78
CA GLU A 303 -36.23 -24.54 -10.50
C GLU A 303 -35.26 -23.65 -9.72
N ALA A 304 -35.40 -23.66 -8.39
CA ALA A 304 -34.55 -22.90 -7.47
C ALA A 304 -33.15 -23.54 -7.33
N ILE A 305 -32.38 -23.52 -8.40
CA ILE A 305 -31.01 -24.05 -8.47
C ILE A 305 -30.01 -22.91 -8.78
N PRO A 306 -28.76 -22.99 -8.28
CA PRO A 306 -27.77 -21.92 -8.46
C PRO A 306 -27.56 -21.51 -9.92
N SER A 307 -27.50 -22.46 -10.85
CA SER A 307 -27.25 -22.20 -12.28
C SER A 307 -28.34 -21.41 -13.01
N LYS A 308 -29.50 -21.18 -12.36
CA LYS A 308 -30.65 -20.42 -12.89
C LYS A 308 -30.88 -19.10 -12.15
N ALA A 309 -29.98 -18.72 -11.24
CA ALA A 309 -30.05 -17.43 -10.55
C ALA A 309 -29.61 -16.28 -11.48
N LEU A 310 -29.88 -15.05 -11.05
CA LEU A 310 -29.38 -13.86 -11.72
C LEU A 310 -27.90 -13.64 -11.40
N TYR A 311 -27.06 -13.49 -12.42
CA TYR A 311 -25.61 -13.26 -12.27
C TYR A 311 -25.18 -11.95 -12.91
N VAL A 312 -24.20 -11.29 -12.29
CA VAL A 312 -23.52 -10.10 -12.80
C VAL A 312 -22.02 -10.20 -12.55
N ARG A 313 -21.22 -9.43 -13.30
CA ARG A 313 -19.76 -9.45 -13.15
C ARG A 313 -19.32 -8.54 -12.01
N ASN A 314 -18.46 -9.06 -11.16
CA ASN A 314 -17.76 -8.24 -10.16
C ASN A 314 -16.64 -7.40 -10.82
N CYS A 315 -15.96 -6.59 -10.01
CA CYS A 315 -14.83 -5.76 -10.48
C CYS A 315 -13.64 -6.55 -11.04
N CYS A 316 -13.52 -7.83 -10.69
CA CYS A 316 -12.48 -8.75 -11.14
C CYS A 316 -12.90 -9.58 -12.36
N GLY A 317 -14.12 -9.38 -12.88
CA GLY A 317 -14.67 -10.10 -14.02
C GLY A 317 -15.32 -11.45 -13.69
N GLU A 318 -15.42 -11.82 -12.41
CA GLU A 318 -16.07 -13.06 -11.98
C GLU A 318 -17.60 -12.90 -11.99
N ASN A 319 -18.33 -13.94 -12.42
CA ASN A 319 -19.78 -13.97 -12.37
C ASN A 319 -20.23 -14.34 -10.95
N LEU A 320 -20.79 -13.37 -10.23
CA LEU A 320 -21.36 -13.58 -8.90
C LEU A 320 -22.88 -13.37 -8.94
N ARG A 321 -23.56 -14.05 -8.03
CA ARG A 321 -25.01 -13.97 -7.93
C ARG A 321 -25.40 -12.55 -7.54
N PHE A 322 -26.38 -11.96 -8.23
CA PHE A 322 -26.82 -10.60 -7.98
C PHE A 322 -27.28 -10.42 -6.54
N SER A 323 -28.04 -11.39 -6.01
CA SER A 323 -28.54 -11.36 -4.63
C SER A 323 -27.42 -11.33 -3.59
N GLU A 324 -26.31 -12.04 -3.84
CA GLU A 324 -25.13 -12.02 -2.98
C GLU A 324 -24.46 -10.64 -3.01
N LEU A 325 -24.22 -10.09 -4.20
CA LEU A 325 -23.60 -8.78 -4.35
C LEU A 325 -24.48 -7.64 -3.81
N ALA A 326 -25.80 -7.78 -3.89
CA ALA A 326 -26.76 -6.80 -3.40
C ALA A 326 -27.09 -6.96 -1.90
N SER A 327 -26.46 -7.90 -1.19
CA SER A 327 -26.74 -8.16 0.23
C SER A 327 -25.88 -7.36 1.21
N TYR A 328 -24.80 -6.72 0.74
CA TYR A 328 -23.84 -6.02 1.58
C TYR A 328 -23.06 -4.90 0.88
N VAL A 329 -22.40 -4.05 1.68
CA VAL A 329 -21.32 -3.16 1.26
C VAL A 329 -20.13 -3.26 2.20
N VAL A 330 -18.96 -2.84 1.73
CA VAL A 330 -17.77 -2.71 2.58
C VAL A 330 -17.60 -1.25 2.92
N LEU A 331 -17.61 -0.91 4.22
CA LEU A 331 -17.34 0.42 4.75
C LEU A 331 -16.25 0.28 5.82
N ASP A 332 -15.07 0.85 5.57
CA ASP A 332 -13.90 0.74 6.44
C ASP A 332 -13.54 -0.71 6.81
N GLU A 333 -13.72 -1.10 8.07
CA GLU A 333 -13.49 -2.45 8.59
C GLU A 333 -14.75 -3.30 8.69
N TYR A 334 -15.86 -2.86 8.09
CA TYR A 334 -17.16 -3.50 8.21
C TYR A 334 -17.69 -4.04 6.89
N HIS A 335 -18.11 -5.30 6.90
CA HIS A 335 -19.01 -5.92 5.94
C HIS A 335 -20.43 -5.59 6.39
N VAL A 336 -20.94 -4.47 5.93
CA VAL A 336 -22.24 -3.93 6.36
C VAL A 336 -23.36 -4.68 5.64
N GLY A 337 -24.10 -5.47 6.41
CA GLY A 337 -25.29 -6.19 5.95
C GLY A 337 -26.58 -5.41 6.16
N PHE A 338 -27.58 -5.71 5.32
CA PHE A 338 -28.94 -5.13 5.39
C PHE A 338 -29.96 -6.10 6.00
N VAL A 339 -29.47 -7.14 6.66
CA VAL A 339 -30.23 -8.12 7.46
C VAL A 339 -29.43 -8.41 8.72
N GLU A 340 -30.00 -9.08 9.72
CA GLU A 340 -29.23 -9.50 10.89
C GLU A 340 -28.28 -10.67 10.54
N LEU A 341 -27.20 -10.84 11.31
CA LEU A 341 -26.16 -11.85 11.04
C LEU A 341 -26.72 -13.29 11.01
N ASN A 342 -27.71 -13.59 11.86
CA ASN A 342 -28.42 -14.87 11.91
C ASN A 342 -29.27 -15.15 10.65
N GLU A 343 -29.68 -14.11 9.94
CA GLU A 343 -30.47 -14.18 8.70
C GLU A 343 -29.59 -14.04 7.45
N TYR A 344 -28.33 -13.66 7.61
CA TYR A 344 -27.38 -13.47 6.52
C TYR A 344 -26.91 -14.82 5.94
N LYS A 345 -27.13 -15.02 4.63
CA LYS A 345 -26.95 -16.31 3.96
C LYS A 345 -25.63 -16.48 3.20
N TYR A 346 -24.86 -15.40 3.04
CA TYR A 346 -23.68 -15.38 2.18
C TYR A 346 -22.39 -15.42 3.00
N ALA A 347 -21.28 -15.79 2.35
CA ALA A 347 -19.98 -15.79 3.01
C ALA A 347 -19.53 -14.35 3.32
N ILE A 348 -18.89 -14.17 4.46
CA ILE A 348 -18.19 -12.92 4.82
C ILE A 348 -16.73 -13.14 4.44
N PHE A 349 -16.25 -12.39 3.45
CA PHE A 349 -14.88 -12.55 2.97
C PHE A 349 -13.90 -11.97 3.99
N ALA A 350 -12.92 -12.77 4.41
CA ALA A 350 -11.81 -12.32 5.24
C ALA A 350 -10.85 -11.47 4.39
N GLN A 351 -11.22 -10.20 4.19
CA GLN A 351 -10.37 -9.21 3.54
C GLN A 351 -9.72 -8.32 4.61
N GLU A 352 -8.53 -7.80 4.31
CA GLU A 352 -7.90 -6.78 5.14
C GLU A 352 -8.70 -5.47 5.04
N ALA A 353 -9.05 -4.87 6.18
CA ALA A 353 -9.76 -3.60 6.20
C ALA A 353 -8.93 -2.52 5.50
N LYS A 354 -9.47 -1.93 4.44
CA LYS A 354 -8.83 -0.80 3.74
C LYS A 354 -9.00 0.45 4.60
N LYS A 355 -7.89 1.01 5.10
CA LYS A 355 -7.90 2.37 5.67
C LYS A 355 -7.94 3.38 4.52
N SER A 356 -9.11 3.94 4.21
CA SER A 356 -9.15 5.11 3.33
C SER A 356 -10.26 6.11 3.69
N SER A 357 -9.84 7.32 4.06
CA SER A 357 -10.66 8.47 4.44
C SER A 357 -10.96 9.42 3.27
N LYS A 358 -11.50 8.89 2.16
CA LYS A 358 -12.13 9.75 1.14
C LYS A 358 -13.48 9.16 0.70
N PHE A 359 -14.54 9.73 1.26
CA PHE A 359 -15.92 9.36 0.99
C PHE A 359 -16.50 10.30 -0.07
N LEU A 360 -16.32 9.96 -1.35
CA LEU A 360 -16.98 10.63 -2.47
C LEU A 360 -17.69 9.58 -3.31
N VAL A 361 -19.02 9.59 -3.29
CA VAL A 361 -19.86 8.58 -3.95
C VAL A 361 -20.70 9.16 -5.10
N PHE A 362 -21.01 10.45 -5.02
CA PHE A 362 -21.79 11.20 -6.01
C PHE A 362 -21.02 12.47 -6.39
N ASP A 363 -20.96 12.78 -7.68
CA ASP A 363 -20.30 13.99 -8.17
C ASP A 363 -21.09 15.24 -7.74
N TRP A 364 -20.42 16.21 -7.11
CA TRP A 364 -20.99 17.48 -6.70
C TRP A 364 -20.13 18.66 -7.19
N PRO A 365 -20.67 19.70 -7.86
CA PRO A 365 -22.04 19.90 -8.35
C PRO A 365 -22.22 19.42 -9.80
N VAL A 366 -23.46 19.08 -10.15
CA VAL A 366 -23.88 18.71 -11.51
C VAL A 366 -23.74 19.92 -12.44
N GLN A 367 -22.61 20.03 -13.14
CA GLN A 367 -22.48 20.80 -14.38
C GLN A 367 -21.95 19.89 -15.48
N ASN A 368 -22.51 20.12 -16.68
CA ASN A 368 -22.46 19.26 -17.86
C ASN A 368 -21.08 18.73 -18.25
N ASN A 369 -21.07 17.46 -18.68
CA ASN A 369 -20.15 16.82 -19.61
C ASN A 369 -18.76 17.44 -19.75
N GLU A 370 -17.78 16.88 -19.05
CA GLU A 370 -16.44 16.65 -19.61
C GLU A 370 -15.75 15.50 -18.88
N VAL A 371 -15.22 14.57 -19.66
CA VAL A 371 -14.45 13.42 -19.19
C VAL A 371 -13.12 13.94 -18.65
N VAL A 372 -12.89 13.78 -17.34
CA VAL A 372 -11.56 13.99 -16.75
C VAL A 372 -11.14 12.72 -16.02
N THR A 373 -10.09 12.10 -16.55
CA THR A 373 -9.34 10.99 -15.95
C THR A 373 -8.76 11.41 -14.60
N ASN A 374 -9.12 10.66 -13.55
CA ASN A 374 -8.57 10.82 -12.21
C ASN A 374 -7.08 10.45 -12.17
N VAL A 375 -6.23 11.42 -11.84
CA VAL A 375 -4.86 11.22 -11.38
C VAL A 375 -4.90 11.12 -9.86
N VAL A 376 -4.49 9.97 -9.31
CA VAL A 376 -4.31 9.77 -7.87
C VAL A 376 -2.96 10.35 -7.47
N VAL A 377 -2.96 11.49 -6.78
CA VAL A 377 -1.81 11.97 -6.00
C VAL A 377 -2.09 11.68 -4.53
N PRO A 378 -1.24 10.90 -3.83
CA PRO A 378 -1.38 10.73 -2.38
C PRO A 378 -0.95 12.01 -1.67
N VAL A 379 -1.90 12.64 -0.97
CA VAL A 379 -1.65 13.72 -0.01
C VAL A 379 -1.50 13.07 1.36
N GLN A 380 -0.36 13.28 2.01
CA GLN A 380 -0.18 13.04 3.44
C GLN A 380 -0.66 14.30 4.16
N GLU A 381 -1.67 14.18 5.02
CA GLU A 381 -2.03 15.21 5.99
C GLU A 381 -1.99 14.60 7.39
N THR A 382 -1.23 15.26 8.25
CA THR A 382 -1.07 15.03 9.67
C THR A 382 -2.31 15.56 10.41
N VAL A 383 -2.91 14.72 11.25
CA VAL A 383 -4.00 15.13 12.16
C VAL A 383 -3.38 15.54 13.48
N ILE A 384 -3.48 16.84 13.81
CA ILE A 384 -3.19 17.39 15.13
C ILE A 384 -4.47 17.27 15.96
N VAL A 385 -4.37 16.63 17.13
CA VAL A 385 -5.40 16.66 18.17
C VAL A 385 -4.90 17.60 19.26
N GLU A 386 -5.54 18.74 19.41
CA GLU A 386 -5.31 19.67 20.53
C GLU A 386 -6.01 19.13 21.78
N GLU A 387 -5.24 18.94 22.86
CA GLU A 387 -5.77 18.81 24.22
C GLU A 387 -5.21 19.98 25.03
N GLU A 388 -6.10 20.89 25.45
CA GLU A 388 -5.76 22.06 26.28
C GLU A 388 -5.23 21.61 27.65
N VAL A 389 -3.99 21.98 27.98
CA VAL A 389 -3.51 21.96 29.36
C VAL A 389 -2.94 23.35 29.70
N GLU A 390 -3.60 23.97 30.66
CA GLU A 390 -3.26 25.23 31.30
C GLU A 390 -1.90 25.10 32.04
N VAL A 391 -0.91 25.96 31.70
CA VAL A 391 0.37 26.01 32.43
C VAL A 391 0.73 27.45 32.75
N GLU A 392 0.95 27.70 34.04
CA GLU A 392 1.43 28.95 34.65
C GLU A 392 2.82 29.37 34.12
N PRO A 393 3.13 30.69 34.10
CA PRO A 393 4.31 31.22 33.43
C PRO A 393 5.59 30.98 34.23
N LYS A 394 6.66 30.59 33.53
CA LYS A 394 8.03 30.62 34.06
C LYS A 394 8.94 31.42 33.12
N GLU A 395 9.76 32.26 33.74
CA GLU A 395 10.61 33.31 33.16
C GLU A 395 11.56 32.81 32.06
N GLU A 396 11.55 33.52 30.93
CA GLU A 396 12.50 33.41 29.81
C GLU A 396 13.90 33.93 30.21
N THR A 397 14.93 33.12 29.96
CA THR A 397 16.34 33.51 30.09
C THR A 397 16.91 33.98 28.74
N GLU A 398 17.78 35.00 28.80
CA GLU A 398 18.32 35.82 27.69
C GLU A 398 19.09 35.11 26.55
N GLU A 399 19.19 33.78 26.51
CA GLU A 399 19.92 33.07 25.43
C GLU A 399 19.08 32.85 24.16
N GLU A 400 17.75 32.95 24.22
CA GLU A 400 16.86 32.76 23.03
C GLU A 400 16.86 33.96 22.06
N LYS A 401 17.38 35.13 22.46
CA LYS A 401 17.38 36.33 21.60
C LYS A 401 18.53 36.42 20.59
N GLU A 402 19.61 35.65 20.76
CA GLU A 402 20.75 35.70 19.83
C GLU A 402 20.59 34.76 18.62
N GLU A 403 19.86 33.64 18.72
CA GLU A 403 19.62 32.72 17.60
C GLU A 403 18.61 33.28 16.58
N ASP A 404 17.53 33.93 17.03
CA ASP A 404 16.52 34.55 16.16
C ASP A 404 17.09 35.68 15.28
N LEU A 405 18.10 36.40 15.77
CA LEU A 405 18.75 37.48 15.01
C LEU A 405 19.65 36.97 13.87
N LEU A 406 20.11 35.71 13.95
CA LEU A 406 21.01 35.11 12.97
C LEU A 406 20.24 34.42 11.82
N GLU A 407 19.06 33.88 12.10
CA GLU A 407 18.13 33.38 11.07
C GLU A 407 17.51 34.51 10.24
N GLU A 408 17.10 35.63 10.86
CA GLU A 408 16.59 36.77 10.08
C GLU A 408 17.64 37.39 9.14
N ALA A 409 18.91 37.40 9.56
CA ALA A 409 20.01 37.96 8.76
C ALA A 409 20.34 37.10 7.53
N THR A 410 20.20 35.78 7.64
CA THR A 410 20.44 34.84 6.54
C THR A 410 19.27 34.80 5.56
N ALA A 411 18.03 34.84 6.05
CA ALA A 411 16.82 34.92 5.21
C ALA A 411 16.78 36.19 4.34
N ARG A 412 17.21 37.34 4.88
CA ARG A 412 17.28 38.60 4.10
C ARG A 412 18.34 38.56 2.99
N ARG A 413 19.46 37.84 3.18
CA ARG A 413 20.52 37.74 2.14
C ARG A 413 20.08 36.94 0.92
N PHE A 414 19.27 35.89 1.07
CA PHE A 414 18.77 35.11 -0.06
C PHE A 414 17.75 35.89 -0.90
N ASN A 415 16.94 36.72 -0.27
CA ASN A 415 15.92 37.51 -0.96
C ASN A 415 16.54 38.58 -1.89
N TYR A 416 17.67 39.18 -1.50
CA TYR A 416 18.38 40.16 -2.34
C TYR A 416 18.98 39.55 -3.62
N TRP A 417 19.53 38.33 -3.54
CA TRP A 417 20.06 37.63 -4.72
C TRP A 417 18.97 37.25 -5.71
N GLY A 418 17.80 36.84 -5.22
CA GLY A 418 16.64 36.57 -6.05
C GLY A 418 16.20 37.81 -6.83
N ILE A 419 16.05 38.95 -6.17
CA ILE A 419 15.66 40.23 -6.80
C ILE A 419 16.72 40.68 -7.82
N PHE A 420 18.01 40.53 -7.51
CA PHE A 420 19.10 40.90 -8.42
C PHE A 420 19.10 40.06 -9.70
N LEU A 421 18.93 38.74 -9.60
CA LEU A 421 18.86 37.85 -10.77
C LEU A 421 17.62 38.13 -11.63
N LEU A 422 16.49 38.45 -11.00
CA LEU A 422 15.26 38.83 -11.69
C LEU A 422 15.44 40.14 -12.47
N ALA A 423 16.09 41.14 -11.88
CA ALA A 423 16.40 42.40 -12.55
C ALA A 423 17.35 42.21 -13.75
N MET A 424 18.36 41.34 -13.63
CA MET A 424 19.23 40.98 -14.76
C MET A 424 18.44 40.30 -15.89
N GLY A 425 17.57 39.36 -15.57
CA GLY A 425 16.72 38.68 -16.55
C GLY A 425 15.83 39.65 -17.34
N TYR A 426 15.18 40.60 -16.64
CA TYR A 426 14.38 41.64 -17.28
C TYR A 426 15.22 42.60 -18.13
N GLY A 427 16.43 42.96 -17.69
CA GLY A 427 17.34 43.79 -18.48
C GLY A 427 17.70 43.16 -19.82
N ILE A 428 17.99 41.86 -19.82
CA ILE A 428 18.28 41.10 -21.05
C ILE A 428 17.04 41.08 -21.96
N LEU A 429 15.86 40.80 -21.40
CA LEU A 429 14.61 40.75 -22.17
C LEU A 429 14.29 42.09 -22.84
N ILE A 430 14.42 43.21 -22.11
CA ILE A 430 14.19 44.56 -22.63
C ILE A 430 15.19 44.85 -23.77
N THR A 431 16.46 44.45 -23.60
CA THR A 431 17.49 44.65 -24.63
C THR A 431 17.15 43.89 -25.91
N VAL A 432 16.68 42.64 -25.79
CA VAL A 432 16.22 41.84 -26.94
C VAL A 432 15.04 42.49 -27.64
N ILE A 433 14.05 42.99 -26.89
CA ILE A 433 12.88 43.69 -27.47
C ILE A 433 13.30 44.95 -28.23
N ILE A 434 14.24 45.74 -27.68
CA ILE A 434 14.76 46.94 -28.34
C ILE A 434 15.53 46.57 -29.62
N LEU A 435 16.37 45.54 -29.57
CA LEU A 435 17.14 45.08 -30.74
C LEU A 435 16.23 44.55 -31.85
N GLN A 436 15.15 43.87 -31.49
CA GLN A 436 14.13 43.39 -32.43
C GLN A 436 13.32 44.56 -33.02
N ALA A 437 12.98 45.57 -32.21
CA ALA A 437 12.30 46.78 -32.69
C ALA A 437 13.17 47.63 -33.64
N LEU A 438 14.49 47.57 -33.49
CA LEU A 438 15.46 48.25 -34.35
C LEU A 438 15.87 47.42 -35.58
N ASN A 439 15.33 46.21 -35.77
CA ASN A 439 15.71 45.28 -36.85
C ASN A 439 17.22 44.94 -36.88
N ILE A 440 17.85 44.91 -35.71
CA ILE A 440 19.28 44.57 -35.57
C ILE A 440 19.47 43.05 -35.41
N ILE A 441 18.47 42.36 -34.84
CA ILE A 441 18.40 40.89 -34.69
C ILE A 441 17.13 40.36 -35.35
#